data_AF-A0A285C8V1-F1
#
_entry.id   AF-A0A285C8V1-F1
#
_cell.length_a   1.000
_cell.length_b   1.000
_cell.length_c   1.000
_cell.angle_alpha   90.00
_cell.angle_beta   90.00
_cell.angle_gamma   90.00
#
_symmetry.space_group_name_H-M   'P 1'
#
loop_
_entity.id
_entity.type
_entity.pdbx_description
1 polymer ?
#
loop_
_entity_poly.entity_id
_entity_poly.type
_entity_poly.pdbx_seq_one_letter_code
_entity_poly.pdbx_strand_id
1 'polypeptide(L)'
;MTRNIRMSRYIRHAAGFCALLLVALLVNATRIQVFQAHSYDDNPANRRTAIARYGQPRGDILVGDAPVTGSKDTDGRLRYERTYPKGPLYAPVTGFASQIYGTTFLEHAEDDLLSGTDPMLSAFPLWNDLTRRQNPGGNVVTTINPAAQRAAYAGLAGRKGAVAAVEPSTGRVLALVTSPSYDPQVLSGNDAAVERSWARLNADPDKPMLNRAVRQTYPPGSTFKVVTLAAALDAGVVTDVDEATDSPDPYTLPGTTTSLTNEATGCEDAPIRAAFMWSCNTVFARLGVRVGVSDMATTAARFGFNDTGLGIPYSVAESTFDVSVDKAQLALSSIGQYNTRATPLQMAMVSAAVANGGQIRPPYLVERTTRSGGATVSTAGSRPVRQAMHPATAVRLKELMEEVVTEGTGTNAAIPGAIVGGKTGTAQHGVDNSGTPYAWFISWAQGERDLEPKVAVAVVVEDAEADRGEISGGGDAAPIARAVMEAVLAH
;
A
#
# COMPACT_ATOMS: atom_id res chain seq x y z
N MET A 1 20.18 -25.44 84.73
CA MET A 1 19.60 -25.96 83.47
C MET A 1 18.56 -25.02 82.80
N THR A 2 18.14 -23.92 83.44
CA THR A 2 17.09 -22.99 82.95
C THR A 2 17.57 -21.86 82.03
N ARG A 3 18.89 -21.63 81.91
CA ARG A 3 19.48 -20.54 81.12
C ARG A 3 19.60 -20.87 79.61
N ASN A 4 19.83 -22.13 79.25
CA ASN A 4 19.93 -22.58 77.83
C ASN A 4 18.57 -22.69 77.12
N ILE A 5 17.49 -23.00 77.83
CA ILE A 5 16.14 -23.11 77.23
C ILE A 5 15.61 -21.73 76.82
N ARG A 6 15.88 -20.69 77.63
CA ARG A 6 15.53 -19.29 77.30
C ARG A 6 16.28 -18.79 76.06
N MET A 7 17.57 -19.09 75.92
CA MET A 7 18.38 -18.70 74.75
C MET A 7 17.83 -19.32 73.45
N SER A 8 17.42 -20.59 73.46
CA SER A 8 16.76 -21.24 72.30
C SER A 8 15.42 -20.59 71.92
N ARG A 9 14.70 -20.03 72.89
CA ARG A 9 13.43 -19.35 72.66
C ARG A 9 13.68 -18.02 71.96
N TYR A 10 14.60 -17.21 72.46
CA TYR A 10 14.95 -15.92 71.85
C TYR A 10 15.54 -16.10 70.45
N ILE A 11 16.39 -17.11 70.22
CA ILE A 11 16.92 -17.43 68.88
C ILE A 11 15.79 -17.84 67.92
N ARG A 12 14.82 -18.67 68.35
CA ARG A 12 13.66 -19.03 67.52
C ARG A 12 12.75 -17.84 67.21
N HIS A 13 12.57 -16.91 68.15
CA HIS A 13 11.80 -15.69 67.90
C HIS A 13 12.54 -14.75 66.95
N ALA A 14 13.86 -14.60 67.10
CA ALA A 14 14.68 -13.81 66.19
C ALA A 14 14.69 -14.43 64.78
N ALA A 15 14.83 -15.75 64.65
CA ALA A 15 14.76 -16.45 63.38
C ALA A 15 13.37 -16.33 62.73
N GLY A 16 12.29 -16.48 63.51
CA GLY A 16 10.92 -16.28 63.04
C GLY A 16 10.66 -14.84 62.59
N PHE A 17 11.20 -13.86 63.32
CA PHE A 17 11.12 -12.44 62.94
C PHE A 17 11.91 -12.16 61.65
N CYS A 18 13.13 -12.71 61.50
CA CYS A 18 13.91 -12.58 60.27
C CYS A 18 13.22 -13.24 59.08
N ALA A 19 12.63 -14.43 59.26
CA ALA A 19 11.85 -15.09 58.22
C ALA A 19 10.63 -14.26 57.81
N LEU A 20 9.92 -13.66 58.79
CA LEU A 20 8.81 -12.77 58.52
C LEU A 20 9.25 -11.52 57.74
N LEU A 21 10.40 -10.92 58.09
CA LEU A 21 10.97 -9.80 57.33
C LEU A 21 11.36 -10.22 55.90
N LEU A 22 11.90 -11.42 55.72
CA LEU A 22 12.25 -11.94 54.39
C LEU A 22 11.01 -12.19 53.54
N VAL A 23 9.95 -12.76 54.12
CA VAL A 23 8.65 -12.93 53.45
C VAL A 23 8.05 -11.57 53.11
N ALA A 24 8.09 -10.59 54.03
CA ALA A 24 7.61 -9.23 53.76
C ALA A 24 8.41 -8.55 52.62
N LEU A 25 9.72 -8.76 52.58
CA LEU A 25 10.58 -8.27 51.49
C LEU A 25 10.21 -8.92 50.15
N LEU A 26 10.01 -10.24 50.11
CA LEU A 26 9.60 -10.96 48.91
C LEU A 26 8.21 -10.53 48.43
N VAL A 27 7.24 -10.37 49.32
CA VAL A 27 5.91 -9.85 48.99
C VAL A 27 6.01 -8.44 48.41
N ASN A 28 6.84 -7.57 49.00
CA ASN A 28 7.06 -6.23 48.47
C ASN A 28 7.79 -6.24 47.12
N ALA A 29 8.76 -7.15 46.93
CA ALA A 29 9.45 -7.33 45.66
C ALA A 29 8.48 -7.81 44.57
N THR A 30 7.62 -8.79 44.86
CA THR A 30 6.57 -9.24 43.93
C THR A 30 5.57 -8.13 43.62
N ARG A 31 5.16 -7.34 44.62
CA ARG A 31 4.32 -6.15 44.40
C ARG A 31 4.96 -5.20 43.38
N ILE A 32 6.24 -4.88 43.55
CA ILE A 32 6.94 -3.95 42.66
C ILE A 32 7.18 -4.58 41.28
N GLN A 33 7.70 -5.80 41.22
CA GLN A 33 8.17 -6.43 39.98
C GLN A 33 7.07 -7.07 39.12
N VAL A 34 5.91 -7.41 39.70
CA VAL A 34 4.82 -8.07 38.96
C VAL A 34 3.62 -7.14 38.82
N PHE A 35 3.17 -6.54 39.93
CA PHE A 35 1.93 -5.75 39.91
C PHE A 35 2.14 -4.28 39.54
N GLN A 36 3.29 -3.70 39.89
CA GLN A 36 3.60 -2.28 39.64
C GLN A 36 4.59 -2.07 38.49
N ALA A 37 5.18 -3.13 37.93
CA ALA A 37 6.20 -3.02 36.88
C ALA A 37 5.69 -2.23 35.67
N HIS A 38 4.52 -2.59 35.13
CA HIS A 38 3.88 -1.85 34.03
C HIS A 38 3.70 -0.36 34.35
N SER A 39 3.22 -0.01 35.55
CA SER A 39 3.05 1.40 35.96
C SER A 39 4.36 2.18 36.05
N TYR A 40 5.48 1.51 36.32
CA TYR A 40 6.81 2.15 36.35
C TYR A 40 7.46 2.19 34.96
N ASP A 41 7.22 1.19 34.13
CA ASP A 41 7.70 1.12 32.75
C ASP A 41 6.98 2.13 31.85
N ASP A 42 5.66 2.28 32.02
CA ASP A 42 4.81 3.21 31.27
C ASP A 42 4.88 4.66 31.81
N ASN A 43 5.65 4.91 32.87
CA ASN A 43 5.81 6.24 33.43
C ASN A 43 6.57 7.15 32.44
N PRO A 44 6.05 8.32 32.05
CA PRO A 44 6.73 9.25 31.13
C PRO A 44 8.12 9.73 31.61
N ALA A 45 8.40 9.66 32.92
CA ALA A 45 9.70 9.97 33.49
C ALA A 45 10.74 8.83 33.31
N ASN A 46 10.29 7.61 32.96
CA ASN A 46 11.16 6.46 32.75
C ASN A 46 11.83 6.51 31.37
N ARG A 47 13.01 7.13 31.34
CA ARG A 47 13.82 7.22 30.10
C ARG A 47 14.61 5.96 29.79
N ARG A 48 14.59 4.92 30.64
CA ARG A 48 15.44 3.74 30.47
C ARG A 48 15.07 2.94 29.23
N THR A 49 13.78 2.81 28.94
CA THR A 49 13.26 2.12 27.77
C THR A 49 13.72 2.81 26.48
N ALA A 50 13.59 4.14 26.41
CA ALA A 50 14.08 4.93 25.28
C ALA A 50 15.61 4.85 25.13
N ILE A 51 16.37 4.99 26.23
CA ILE A 51 17.84 4.88 26.21
C ILE A 51 18.27 3.49 25.74
N ALA A 52 17.60 2.42 26.19
CA ALA A 52 17.88 1.06 25.75
C ALA A 52 17.52 0.87 24.27
N ARG A 53 16.37 1.37 23.82
CA ARG A 53 15.91 1.28 22.42
C ARG A 53 16.86 1.97 21.44
N TYR A 54 17.37 3.15 21.80
CA TYR A 54 18.31 3.93 20.99
C TYR A 54 19.78 3.72 21.39
N GLY A 55 20.06 2.75 22.26
CA GLY A 55 21.40 2.42 22.74
C GLY A 55 22.18 1.49 21.79
N GLN A 56 21.48 0.86 20.84
CA GLN A 56 22.03 0.01 19.79
C GLN A 56 21.48 0.43 18.41
N PRO A 57 22.21 0.15 17.32
CA PRO A 57 21.69 0.42 15.97
C PRO A 57 20.46 -0.45 15.70
N ARG A 58 19.45 0.12 15.02
CA ARG A 58 18.35 -0.66 14.46
C ARG A 58 18.86 -1.45 13.26
N GLY A 59 18.29 -2.62 13.02
CA GLY A 59 18.53 -3.36 11.79
C GLY A 59 17.98 -2.61 10.57
N ASP A 60 18.36 -3.02 9.38
CA ASP A 60 18.12 -2.25 8.16
C ASP A 60 16.90 -2.74 7.39
N ILE A 61 16.29 -1.83 6.63
CA ILE A 61 15.31 -2.14 5.60
C ILE A 61 16.08 -2.16 4.28
N LEU A 62 15.97 -3.27 3.54
CA LEU A 62 16.71 -3.52 2.31
C LEU A 62 15.78 -3.49 1.10
N VAL A 63 16.28 -2.91 0.02
CA VAL A 63 15.69 -2.98 -1.32
C VAL A 63 16.69 -3.72 -2.21
N GLY A 64 16.34 -4.95 -2.60
CA GLY A 64 17.32 -5.93 -3.06
C GLY A 64 18.30 -6.25 -1.92
N ASP A 65 19.61 -6.11 -2.20
CA ASP A 65 20.67 -6.31 -1.20
C ASP A 65 21.18 -5.00 -0.59
N ALA A 66 20.61 -3.85 -0.97
CA ALA A 66 21.06 -2.54 -0.53
C ALA A 66 20.22 -2.02 0.64
N PRO A 67 20.84 -1.62 1.77
CA PRO A 67 20.12 -0.95 2.85
C PRO A 67 19.67 0.44 2.41
N VAL A 68 18.38 0.75 2.61
CA VAL A 68 17.77 2.07 2.39
C VAL A 68 17.48 2.79 3.70
N THR A 69 17.83 2.16 4.81
CA THR A 69 17.90 2.76 6.14
C THR A 69 19.25 2.42 6.78
N GLY A 70 19.54 3.04 7.91
CA GLY A 70 20.76 2.80 8.69
C GLY A 70 20.69 3.47 10.05
N SER A 71 21.80 3.47 10.78
CA SER A 71 21.91 4.18 12.05
C SER A 71 23.22 4.98 12.14
N LYS A 72 23.13 6.20 12.66
CA LYS A 72 24.26 7.09 12.93
C LYS A 72 24.42 7.26 14.44
N ASP A 73 25.64 7.05 14.92
CA ASP A 73 26.00 7.36 16.30
C ASP A 73 26.11 8.88 16.48
N THR A 74 25.44 9.41 17.50
CA THR A 74 25.44 10.84 17.86
C THR A 74 26.13 11.12 19.18
N ASP A 75 26.75 10.11 19.81
CA ASP A 75 27.39 10.19 21.13
C ASP A 75 26.48 10.73 22.25
N GLY A 76 25.17 10.81 21.98
CA GLY A 76 24.15 11.30 22.89
C GLY A 76 23.60 10.21 23.81
N ARG A 77 22.69 10.60 24.72
CA ARG A 77 21.97 9.63 25.59
C ARG A 77 21.08 8.68 24.80
N LEU A 78 20.47 9.18 23.72
CA LEU A 78 19.82 8.35 22.70
C LEU A 78 20.84 8.23 21.57
N ARG A 79 21.71 7.23 21.69
CA ARG A 79 22.98 7.16 20.98
C ARG A 79 22.82 7.06 19.46
N TYR A 80 21.84 6.29 18.99
CA TYR A 80 21.66 6.04 17.56
C TYR A 80 20.45 6.78 17.00
N GLU A 81 20.69 7.61 16.00
CA GLU A 81 19.66 8.20 15.15
C GLU A 81 19.51 7.38 13.86
N ARG A 82 18.29 7.30 13.35
CA ARG A 82 18.02 6.61 12.09
C ARG A 82 18.49 7.46 10.90
N THR A 83 19.01 6.81 9.86
CA THR A 83 19.43 7.45 8.60
C THR A 83 18.66 6.85 7.43
N TYR A 84 18.39 7.65 6.39
CA TYR A 84 17.60 7.22 5.23
C TYR A 84 18.31 7.60 3.92
N PRO A 85 19.25 6.77 3.44
CA PRO A 85 19.82 6.95 2.11
C PRO A 85 18.72 7.06 1.05
N LYS A 86 18.67 8.20 0.34
CA LYS A 86 17.61 8.52 -0.64
C LYS A 86 16.21 8.55 -0.01
N GLY A 87 16.09 9.08 1.21
CA GLY A 87 14.85 9.14 2.00
C GLY A 87 13.56 9.39 1.19
N PRO A 88 13.44 10.49 0.42
CA PRO A 88 12.24 10.78 -0.36
C PRO A 88 11.82 9.69 -1.36
N LEU A 89 12.76 8.89 -1.88
CA LEU A 89 12.47 7.80 -2.81
C LEU A 89 11.77 6.62 -2.12
N TYR A 90 12.09 6.37 -0.85
CA TYR A 90 11.66 5.18 -0.10
C TYR A 90 10.77 5.48 1.10
N ALA A 91 10.53 6.75 1.45
CA ALA A 91 9.68 7.14 2.58
C ALA A 91 8.28 6.50 2.58
N PRO A 92 7.59 6.26 1.44
CA PRO A 92 6.30 5.56 1.42
C PRO A 92 6.40 4.09 1.83
N VAL A 93 7.59 3.48 1.70
CA VAL A 93 7.89 2.10 2.05
C VAL A 93 8.42 2.03 3.48
N THR A 94 9.46 2.80 3.80
CA THR A 94 10.12 2.76 5.11
C THR A 94 9.28 3.40 6.20
N GLY A 95 8.64 4.53 5.92
CA GLY A 95 8.18 5.47 6.94
C GLY A 95 9.35 6.17 7.61
N PHE A 96 9.14 6.58 8.85
CA PHE A 96 10.17 7.17 9.71
C PHE A 96 10.24 6.44 11.06
N ALA A 97 11.36 6.63 11.74
CA ALA A 97 11.62 6.23 13.12
C ALA A 97 12.23 7.44 13.82
N SER A 98 11.44 8.06 14.69
CA SER A 98 11.74 9.29 15.39
C SER A 98 11.93 9.03 16.88
N GLN A 99 12.98 9.61 17.47
CA GLN A 99 13.17 9.61 18.92
C GLN A 99 12.10 10.42 19.67
N ILE A 100 11.32 11.26 18.99
CA ILE A 100 10.22 12.06 19.56
C ILE A 100 8.85 11.53 19.14
N TYR A 101 8.65 11.25 17.85
CA TYR A 101 7.33 11.03 17.25
C TYR A 101 6.98 9.56 16.96
N GLY A 102 7.81 8.61 17.39
CA GLY A 102 7.57 7.18 17.19
C GLY A 102 7.92 6.69 15.78
N THR A 103 7.25 5.64 15.32
CA THR A 103 7.54 4.96 14.04
C THR A 103 6.31 4.91 13.12
N THR A 104 6.54 4.80 11.81
CA THR A 104 5.47 4.62 10.79
C THR A 104 5.85 3.58 9.75
N PHE A 105 4.87 3.08 8.98
CA PHE A 105 5.02 2.08 7.90
C PHE A 105 5.91 0.90 8.28
N LEU A 106 6.91 0.50 7.49
CA LEU A 106 7.75 -0.65 7.82
C LEU A 106 8.58 -0.45 9.09
N GLU A 107 9.03 0.76 9.40
CA GLU A 107 9.69 1.05 10.68
C GLU A 107 8.78 0.75 11.89
N HIS A 108 7.46 0.81 11.71
CA HIS A 108 6.49 0.45 12.73
C HIS A 108 6.07 -1.01 12.67
N ALA A 109 5.71 -1.50 11.48
CA ALA A 109 5.20 -2.86 11.29
C ALA A 109 6.23 -3.93 11.69
N GLU A 110 7.51 -3.64 11.50
CA GLU A 110 8.63 -4.53 11.82
C GLU A 110 9.45 -4.00 13.01
N ASP A 111 8.85 -3.19 13.89
CA ASP A 111 9.56 -2.50 14.98
C ASP A 111 10.31 -3.46 15.91
N ASP A 112 9.67 -4.58 16.26
CA ASP A 112 10.27 -5.57 17.16
C ASP A 112 11.50 -6.24 16.54
N LEU A 113 11.41 -6.59 15.25
CA LEU A 113 12.52 -7.17 14.52
C LEU A 113 13.66 -6.14 14.37
N LEU A 114 13.34 -4.93 13.89
CA LEU A 114 14.32 -3.88 13.63
C LEU A 114 15.00 -3.40 14.91
N SER A 115 14.31 -3.39 16.05
CA SER A 115 14.86 -2.98 17.34
C SER A 115 15.57 -4.09 18.12
N GLY A 116 15.43 -5.35 17.70
CA GLY A 116 16.05 -6.50 18.35
C GLY A 116 15.25 -7.08 19.53
N THR A 117 13.99 -6.66 19.69
CA THR A 117 13.07 -7.18 20.73
C THR A 117 12.27 -8.39 20.28
N ASP A 118 12.27 -8.70 18.97
CA ASP A 118 11.60 -9.89 18.45
C ASP A 118 12.14 -11.18 19.09
N PRO A 119 11.29 -12.01 19.72
CA PRO A 119 11.70 -13.26 20.34
C PRO A 119 12.44 -14.22 19.40
N MET A 120 12.15 -14.21 18.10
CA MET A 120 12.78 -15.06 17.09
C MET A 120 14.26 -14.69 16.83
N LEU A 121 14.68 -13.50 17.24
CA LEU A 121 16.09 -13.09 17.19
C LEU A 121 16.92 -13.71 18.33
N SER A 122 16.27 -14.18 19.39
CA SER A 122 16.96 -14.81 20.54
C SER A 122 17.14 -16.31 20.35
N ALA A 123 18.37 -16.80 20.53
CA ALA A 123 18.63 -18.24 20.62
C ALA A 123 18.22 -18.83 21.99
N PHE A 124 18.20 -18.00 23.05
CA PHE A 124 17.86 -18.39 24.43
C PHE A 124 17.16 -17.22 25.17
N PRO A 125 15.84 -17.04 25.00
CA PRO A 125 15.09 -15.90 25.56
C PRO A 125 15.32 -15.69 27.07
N LEU A 126 15.25 -16.78 27.84
CA LEU A 126 15.44 -16.78 29.30
C LEU A 126 16.86 -16.36 29.74
N TRP A 127 17.87 -16.60 28.91
CA TRP A 127 19.26 -16.22 29.21
C TRP A 127 19.51 -14.74 28.93
N ASN A 128 18.87 -14.18 27.90
CA ASN A 128 18.92 -12.75 27.61
C ASN A 128 18.17 -11.93 28.65
N ASP A 129 17.03 -12.41 29.15
CA ASP A 129 16.31 -11.77 30.26
C ASP A 129 17.14 -11.78 31.56
N LEU A 130 17.84 -12.88 31.84
CA LEU A 130 18.74 -12.99 32.99
C LEU A 130 19.98 -12.08 32.86
N THR A 131 20.55 -11.97 31.65
CA THR A 131 21.79 -11.20 31.39
C THR A 131 21.54 -9.76 30.94
N ARG A 132 20.28 -9.38 30.71
CA ARG A 132 19.86 -8.09 30.10
C ARG A 132 20.60 -7.76 28.80
N ARG A 133 21.00 -8.78 28.03
CA ARG A 133 21.64 -8.59 26.72
C ARG A 133 20.58 -8.29 25.68
N GLN A 134 20.73 -7.17 24.98
CA GLN A 134 19.92 -6.86 23.81
C GLN A 134 20.44 -7.67 22.61
N ASN A 135 19.53 -8.28 21.86
CA ASN A 135 19.89 -8.86 20.57
C ASN A 135 20.08 -7.73 19.55
N PRO A 136 21.04 -7.86 18.62
CA PRO A 136 21.11 -6.96 17.47
C PRO A 136 19.79 -6.96 16.70
N GLY A 137 19.40 -5.80 16.16
CA GLY A 137 18.26 -5.69 15.26
C GLY A 137 18.41 -6.60 14.04
N GLY A 138 17.30 -7.21 13.63
CA GLY A 138 17.19 -7.95 12.37
C GLY A 138 16.91 -7.03 11.19
N ASN A 139 17.13 -7.52 9.98
CA ASN A 139 16.87 -6.76 8.75
C ASN A 139 15.61 -7.22 8.03
N VAL A 140 14.92 -6.27 7.38
CA VAL A 140 13.72 -6.49 6.57
C VAL A 140 14.08 -6.39 5.10
N VAL A 141 13.92 -7.46 4.33
CA VAL A 141 14.13 -7.44 2.87
C VAL A 141 12.78 -7.22 2.19
N THR A 142 12.66 -6.11 1.47
CA THR A 142 11.42 -5.74 0.78
C THR A 142 11.27 -6.45 -0.57
N THR A 143 10.06 -6.44 -1.12
CA THR A 143 9.76 -6.91 -2.47
C THR A 143 10.06 -5.87 -3.56
N ILE A 144 10.35 -4.62 -3.16
CA ILE A 144 10.56 -3.47 -4.04
C ILE A 144 11.68 -3.74 -5.05
N ASN A 145 11.38 -3.51 -6.33
CA ASN A 145 12.37 -3.46 -7.38
C ASN A 145 12.98 -2.04 -7.41
N PRO A 146 14.30 -1.89 -7.18
CA PRO A 146 14.93 -0.58 -7.08
C PRO A 146 14.90 0.22 -8.40
N ALA A 147 14.87 -0.43 -9.56
CA ALA A 147 14.77 0.23 -10.85
C ALA A 147 13.34 0.76 -11.07
N ALA A 148 12.33 -0.07 -10.82
CA ALA A 148 10.92 0.30 -10.91
C ALA A 148 10.57 1.47 -9.97
N GLN A 149 11.03 1.42 -8.71
CA GLN A 149 10.82 2.50 -7.73
C GLN A 149 11.40 3.83 -8.22
N ARG A 150 12.63 3.81 -8.78
CA ARG A 150 13.28 5.01 -9.33
C ARG A 150 12.55 5.54 -10.55
N ALA A 151 12.14 4.66 -11.47
CA ALA A 151 11.39 5.05 -12.66
C ALA A 151 10.06 5.71 -12.29
N ALA A 152 9.32 5.14 -11.34
CA ALA A 152 8.08 5.71 -10.82
C ALA A 152 8.29 7.10 -10.19
N TYR A 153 9.29 7.23 -9.31
CA TYR A 153 9.58 8.51 -8.63
C TYR A 153 10.03 9.60 -9.60
N ALA A 154 10.92 9.25 -10.54
CA ALA A 154 11.37 10.17 -11.58
C ALA A 154 10.24 10.56 -12.53
N GLY A 155 9.36 9.62 -12.90
CA GLY A 155 8.24 9.87 -13.81
C GLY A 155 7.18 10.82 -13.25
N LEU A 156 6.92 10.77 -11.93
CA LEU A 156 6.07 11.78 -11.29
C LEU A 156 6.71 13.17 -11.34
N ALA A 157 8.04 13.29 -11.33
CA ALA A 157 8.78 14.54 -11.52
C ALA A 157 8.32 15.68 -10.58
N GLY A 158 7.93 15.36 -9.35
CA GLY A 158 7.42 16.33 -8.38
C GLY A 158 5.92 16.64 -8.50
N ARG A 159 5.25 16.23 -9.59
CA ARG A 159 3.79 16.34 -9.71
C ARG A 159 3.12 15.51 -8.63
N LYS A 160 2.04 16.03 -8.05
CA LYS A 160 1.32 15.37 -6.97
C LYS A 160 0.67 14.09 -7.51
N GLY A 161 0.75 12.99 -6.78
CA GLY A 161 0.24 11.71 -7.25
C GLY A 161 0.90 10.49 -6.60
N ALA A 162 0.66 9.33 -7.20
CA ALA A 162 1.20 8.07 -6.74
C ALA A 162 1.33 7.03 -7.85
N VAL A 163 2.24 6.08 -7.61
CA VAL A 163 2.43 4.90 -8.45
C VAL A 163 2.48 3.67 -7.55
N ALA A 164 1.73 2.64 -7.92
CA ALA A 164 1.84 1.31 -7.35
C ALA A 164 2.11 0.30 -8.47
N ALA A 165 3.07 -0.59 -8.26
CA ALA A 165 3.35 -1.70 -9.17
C ALA A 165 3.39 -3.01 -8.40
N VAL A 166 2.77 -4.05 -8.95
CA VAL A 166 2.73 -5.39 -8.38
C VAL A 166 3.08 -6.45 -9.42
N GLU A 167 3.73 -7.53 -9.01
CA GLU A 167 3.93 -8.71 -9.84
C GLU A 167 2.64 -9.55 -9.88
N PRO A 168 2.02 -9.78 -11.05
CA PRO A 168 0.71 -10.45 -11.13
C PRO A 168 0.71 -11.88 -10.57
N SER A 169 1.76 -12.65 -10.83
CA SER A 169 1.79 -14.08 -10.48
C SER A 169 2.04 -14.35 -9.00
N THR A 170 2.58 -13.39 -8.24
CA THR A 170 2.96 -13.58 -6.83
C THR A 170 2.30 -12.60 -5.86
N GLY A 171 1.93 -11.40 -6.31
CA GLY A 171 1.49 -10.30 -5.44
C GLY A 171 2.65 -9.49 -4.83
N ARG A 172 3.90 -9.68 -5.27
CA ARG A 172 5.02 -8.83 -4.82
C ARG A 172 4.76 -7.37 -5.18
N VAL A 173 4.83 -6.47 -4.20
CA VAL A 173 4.83 -5.03 -4.46
C VAL A 173 6.19 -4.61 -5.00
N LEU A 174 6.26 -4.29 -6.29
CA LEU A 174 7.49 -3.94 -6.99
C LEU A 174 7.84 -2.46 -6.88
N ALA A 175 6.84 -1.59 -6.78
CA ALA A 175 7.04 -0.16 -6.53
C ALA A 175 5.87 0.42 -5.73
N LEU A 176 6.18 1.33 -4.81
CA LEU A 176 5.20 2.08 -4.04
C LEU A 176 5.71 3.51 -3.83
N VAL A 177 5.21 4.43 -4.64
CA VAL A 177 5.72 5.80 -4.74
C VAL A 177 4.59 6.80 -4.51
N THR A 178 4.91 7.88 -3.81
CA THR A 178 4.06 9.07 -3.69
C THR A 178 4.87 10.31 -4.03
N SER A 179 4.18 11.33 -4.54
CA SER A 179 4.73 12.67 -4.74
C SER A 179 3.69 13.73 -4.32
N PRO A 180 4.11 14.85 -3.71
CA PRO A 180 5.44 15.04 -3.14
C PRO A 180 5.71 14.05 -2.01
N SER A 181 6.98 13.75 -1.79
CA SER A 181 7.46 12.94 -0.66
C SER A 181 8.29 13.80 0.30
N TYR A 182 8.86 13.20 1.34
CA TYR A 182 9.67 13.89 2.34
C TYR A 182 10.92 13.07 2.67
N ASP A 183 11.94 13.73 3.21
CA ASP A 183 13.09 13.05 3.78
C ASP A 183 12.78 12.61 5.23
N PRO A 184 12.68 11.31 5.54
CA PRO A 184 12.41 10.84 6.91
C PRO A 184 13.55 11.14 7.90
N GLN A 185 14.77 11.38 7.40
CA GLN A 185 15.93 11.62 8.26
C GLN A 185 15.76 12.87 9.13
N VAL A 186 15.06 13.89 8.62
CA VAL A 186 14.79 15.14 9.38
C VAL A 186 13.91 14.92 10.62
N LEU A 187 13.32 13.74 10.78
CA LEU A 187 12.50 13.36 11.93
C LEU A 187 13.22 12.43 12.93
N SER A 188 14.45 12.00 12.65
CA SER A 188 15.05 10.86 13.35
C SER A 188 15.57 11.16 14.76
N GLY A 189 16.09 12.36 15.00
CA GLY A 189 16.71 12.77 16.27
C GLY A 189 15.73 13.23 17.34
N ASN A 190 16.26 13.94 18.35
CA ASN A 190 15.51 14.43 19.51
C ASN A 190 15.71 15.92 19.83
N ASP A 191 16.16 16.72 18.86
CA ASP A 191 16.44 18.14 19.04
C ASP A 191 15.31 19.05 18.54
N ALA A 192 15.46 20.37 18.74
CA ALA A 192 14.50 21.37 18.28
C ALA A 192 14.39 21.46 16.74
N ALA A 193 15.34 20.94 15.97
CA ALA A 193 15.24 20.88 14.51
C ALA A 193 14.24 19.81 14.06
N VAL A 194 14.14 18.70 14.80
CA VAL A 194 13.13 17.66 14.59
C VAL A 194 11.72 18.20 14.82
N GLU A 195 11.49 18.94 15.91
CA GLU A 195 10.18 19.55 16.20
C GLU A 195 9.75 20.56 15.10
N ARG A 196 10.69 21.39 14.63
CA ARG A 196 10.43 22.32 13.51
C ARG A 196 10.12 21.60 12.21
N SER A 197 10.82 20.49 11.93
CA SER A 197 10.56 19.69 10.73
C SER A 197 9.22 18.98 10.80
N TRP A 198 8.84 18.46 11.96
CA TRP A 198 7.51 17.90 12.20
C TRP A 198 6.40 18.94 11.99
N ALA A 199 6.55 20.13 12.58
CA ALA A 199 5.58 21.21 12.40
C ALA A 199 5.45 21.61 10.91
N ARG A 200 6.58 21.75 10.20
CA ARG A 200 6.59 22.05 8.76
C ARG A 200 5.88 20.99 7.93
N LEU A 201 6.23 19.70 8.12
CA LEU A 201 5.66 18.61 7.32
C LEU A 201 4.18 18.38 7.57
N ASN A 202 3.69 18.63 8.79
CA ASN A 202 2.25 18.53 9.11
C ASN A 202 1.44 19.74 8.66
N ALA A 203 2.03 20.93 8.62
CA ALA A 203 1.38 22.14 8.15
C ALA A 203 1.38 22.27 6.62
N ASP A 204 2.18 21.45 5.92
CA ASP A 204 2.31 21.47 4.47
C ASP A 204 0.98 21.06 3.79
N PRO A 205 0.37 21.94 2.96
CA PRO A 205 -0.90 21.66 2.29
C PRO A 205 -0.81 20.51 1.30
N ASP A 206 0.39 20.21 0.78
CA ASP A 206 0.61 19.10 -0.14
C ASP A 206 0.83 17.77 0.57
N LYS A 207 0.79 17.74 1.91
CA LYS A 207 0.81 16.51 2.73
C LYS A 207 1.90 15.52 2.28
N PRO A 208 3.18 15.89 2.28
CA PRO A 208 4.26 15.05 1.76
C PRO A 208 4.45 13.74 2.55
N MET A 209 3.97 13.66 3.79
CA MET A 209 3.98 12.43 4.60
C MET A 209 2.82 11.47 4.29
N LEU A 210 1.83 11.88 3.47
CA LEU A 210 0.72 11.01 3.07
C LEU A 210 1.20 10.01 2.01
N ASN A 211 1.15 8.73 2.33
CA ASN A 211 1.36 7.69 1.32
C ASN A 211 0.11 7.54 0.43
N ARG A 212 0.04 8.31 -0.65
CA ARG A 212 -1.11 8.31 -1.57
C ARG A 212 -1.38 6.96 -2.24
N ALA A 213 -0.36 6.14 -2.42
CA ALA A 213 -0.49 4.84 -3.08
C ALA A 213 -1.36 3.84 -2.28
N VAL A 214 -1.47 4.02 -0.96
CA VAL A 214 -2.25 3.15 -0.07
C VAL A 214 -3.19 3.85 0.90
N ARG A 215 -3.02 5.15 1.18
CA ARG A 215 -3.81 5.88 2.19
C ARG A 215 -4.81 6.86 1.59
N GLN A 216 -4.66 7.22 0.31
CA GLN A 216 -5.56 8.11 -0.38
C GLN A 216 -6.39 7.32 -1.39
N THR A 217 -7.68 7.63 -1.46
CA THR A 217 -8.57 7.07 -2.46
C THR A 217 -9.01 8.17 -3.43
N TYR A 218 -9.21 7.80 -4.69
CA TYR A 218 -9.63 8.70 -5.76
C TYR A 218 -10.76 8.06 -6.56
N PRO A 219 -11.61 8.83 -7.26
CA PRO A 219 -12.41 8.26 -8.34
C PRO A 219 -11.48 7.58 -9.37
N PRO A 220 -11.63 6.27 -9.64
CA PRO A 220 -10.83 5.58 -10.66
C PRO A 220 -11.23 5.99 -12.09
N GLY A 221 -12.41 6.58 -12.28
CA GLY A 221 -12.93 6.95 -13.59
C GLY A 221 -12.93 5.76 -14.56
N SER A 222 -12.59 6.02 -15.83
CA SER A 222 -12.66 4.99 -16.88
C SER A 222 -11.76 3.77 -16.67
N THR A 223 -10.80 3.79 -15.73
CA THR A 223 -10.06 2.56 -15.37
C THR A 223 -10.95 1.51 -14.70
N PHE A 224 -12.04 1.93 -14.03
CA PHE A 224 -13.02 1.03 -13.42
C PHE A 224 -13.86 0.27 -14.46
N LYS A 225 -13.89 0.72 -15.72
CA LYS A 225 -14.59 0.01 -16.81
C LYS A 225 -14.05 -1.41 -17.02
N VAL A 226 -12.82 -1.71 -16.58
CA VAL A 226 -12.28 -3.08 -16.50
C VAL A 226 -13.14 -3.97 -15.60
N VAL A 227 -13.51 -3.47 -14.40
CA VAL A 227 -14.37 -4.19 -13.44
C VAL A 227 -15.79 -4.33 -14.00
N THR A 228 -16.32 -3.26 -14.60
CA THR A 228 -17.65 -3.27 -15.24
C THR A 228 -17.73 -4.26 -16.40
N LEU A 229 -16.70 -4.32 -17.25
CA LEU A 229 -16.66 -5.28 -18.36
C LEU A 229 -16.51 -6.71 -17.85
N ALA A 230 -15.68 -6.93 -16.82
CA ALA A 230 -15.55 -8.24 -16.19
C ALA A 230 -16.91 -8.73 -15.67
N ALA A 231 -17.66 -7.85 -14.99
CA ALA A 231 -19.00 -8.17 -14.49
C ALA A 231 -19.97 -8.51 -15.63
N ALA A 232 -19.95 -7.74 -16.72
CA ALA A 232 -20.82 -7.95 -17.87
C ALA A 232 -20.54 -9.25 -18.63
N LEU A 233 -19.28 -9.60 -18.81
CA LEU A 233 -18.87 -10.86 -19.46
C LEU A 233 -19.19 -12.06 -18.57
N ASP A 234 -18.87 -12.00 -17.27
CA ASP A 234 -19.16 -13.10 -16.34
C ASP A 234 -20.67 -13.33 -16.12
N ALA A 235 -21.47 -12.27 -16.15
CA ALA A 235 -22.93 -12.35 -16.07
C ALA A 235 -23.61 -12.74 -17.39
N GLY A 236 -22.85 -12.87 -18.50
CA GLY A 236 -23.39 -13.17 -19.83
C GLY A 236 -24.25 -12.04 -20.42
N VAL A 237 -24.11 -10.81 -19.91
CA VAL A 237 -24.77 -9.61 -20.46
C VAL A 237 -24.11 -9.21 -21.79
N VAL A 238 -22.81 -9.49 -21.93
CA VAL A 238 -22.05 -9.39 -23.18
C VAL A 238 -21.58 -10.79 -23.55
N THR A 239 -22.00 -11.27 -24.71
CA THR A 239 -21.57 -12.57 -25.27
C THR A 239 -20.66 -12.40 -26.48
N ASP A 240 -20.80 -11.29 -27.20
CA ASP A 240 -19.95 -10.89 -28.31
C ASP A 240 -19.53 -9.43 -28.11
N VAL A 241 -18.23 -9.15 -28.15
CA VAL A 241 -17.70 -7.79 -27.96
C VAL A 241 -17.71 -6.97 -29.26
N ASP A 242 -17.92 -7.64 -30.38
CA ASP A 242 -17.94 -7.07 -31.73
C ASP A 242 -19.36 -6.76 -32.22
N GLU A 243 -20.38 -7.25 -31.50
CA GLU A 243 -21.77 -6.89 -31.73
C GLU A 243 -22.04 -5.43 -31.35
N ALA A 244 -22.80 -4.72 -32.19
CA ALA A 244 -23.26 -3.38 -31.89
C ALA A 244 -24.06 -3.36 -30.60
N THR A 245 -23.80 -2.37 -29.75
CA THR A 245 -24.59 -2.20 -28.54
C THR A 245 -25.86 -1.44 -28.87
N ASP A 246 -26.83 -1.45 -27.96
CA ASP A 246 -27.91 -0.47 -27.94
C ASP A 246 -27.49 0.53 -26.87
N SER A 247 -26.84 1.63 -27.25
CA SER A 247 -26.25 2.63 -26.34
C SER A 247 -26.30 4.01 -27.00
N PRO A 248 -27.30 4.86 -26.68
CA PRO A 248 -27.42 6.17 -27.31
C PRO A 248 -26.26 7.08 -26.87
N ASP A 249 -25.94 8.05 -27.73
CA ASP A 249 -25.01 9.14 -27.43
C ASP A 249 -25.69 10.49 -27.74
N PRO A 250 -26.12 11.27 -26.73
CA PRO A 250 -25.88 11.07 -25.29
C PRO A 250 -26.80 10.02 -24.65
N TYR A 251 -26.41 9.53 -23.46
CA TYR A 251 -27.21 8.61 -22.65
C TYR A 251 -27.88 9.33 -21.47
N THR A 252 -29.21 9.45 -21.48
CA THR A 252 -29.97 9.98 -20.34
C THR A 252 -29.98 8.99 -19.19
N LEU A 253 -29.47 9.39 -18.02
CA LEU A 253 -29.38 8.53 -16.86
C LEU A 253 -30.80 8.11 -16.38
N PRO A 254 -31.04 6.82 -16.08
CA PRO A 254 -32.37 6.32 -15.78
C PRO A 254 -33.05 7.06 -14.61
N GLY A 255 -34.29 7.51 -14.82
CA GLY A 255 -35.06 8.21 -13.78
C GLY A 255 -34.66 9.67 -13.58
N THR A 256 -33.87 10.25 -14.48
CA THR A 256 -33.43 11.65 -14.43
C THR A 256 -33.56 12.33 -15.79
N THR A 257 -33.28 13.64 -15.84
CA THR A 257 -33.10 14.40 -17.09
C THR A 257 -31.62 14.63 -17.43
N THR A 258 -30.69 14.07 -16.65
CA THR A 258 -29.25 14.27 -16.81
C THR A 258 -28.72 13.42 -17.96
N SER A 259 -28.12 14.07 -18.96
CA SER A 259 -27.49 13.41 -20.10
C SER A 259 -26.00 13.19 -19.84
N LEU A 260 -25.55 11.93 -19.90
CA LEU A 260 -24.15 11.55 -19.89
C LEU A 260 -23.58 11.62 -21.32
N THR A 261 -22.42 12.25 -21.47
CA THR A 261 -21.72 12.42 -22.74
C THR A 261 -20.39 11.66 -22.78
N ASN A 262 -19.86 11.54 -23.99
CA ASN A 262 -18.53 10.96 -24.25
C ASN A 262 -17.50 12.06 -24.54
N GLU A 263 -16.24 11.76 -24.24
CA GLU A 263 -15.09 12.57 -24.71
C GLU A 263 -14.72 12.21 -26.15
N ALA A 264 -14.87 10.93 -26.53
CA ALA A 264 -14.66 10.43 -27.87
C ALA A 264 -15.94 10.51 -28.72
N THR A 265 -15.78 10.52 -30.05
CA THR A 265 -16.88 10.41 -31.01
C THR A 265 -17.11 8.95 -31.42
N GLY A 266 -18.26 8.65 -32.04
CA GLY A 266 -18.58 7.31 -32.54
C GLY A 266 -18.96 6.31 -31.45
N CYS A 267 -19.50 6.79 -30.32
CA CYS A 267 -19.90 5.98 -29.19
C CYS A 267 -21.39 5.54 -29.22
N GLU A 268 -22.19 6.09 -30.14
CA GLU A 268 -23.56 5.63 -30.40
C GLU A 268 -23.53 4.20 -30.93
N ASP A 269 -24.21 3.29 -30.22
CA ASP A 269 -24.34 1.87 -30.55
C ASP A 269 -23.00 1.14 -30.80
N ALA A 270 -21.90 1.71 -30.32
CA ALA A 270 -20.56 1.20 -30.55
C ALA A 270 -20.43 -0.22 -29.95
N PRO A 271 -19.78 -1.16 -30.67
CA PRO A 271 -19.43 -2.45 -30.09
C PRO A 271 -18.56 -2.30 -28.84
N ILE A 272 -18.64 -3.26 -27.92
CA ILE A 272 -17.89 -3.23 -26.66
C ILE A 272 -16.38 -3.07 -26.91
N ARG A 273 -15.83 -3.70 -27.96
CA ARG A 273 -14.42 -3.55 -28.35
C ARG A 273 -14.06 -2.09 -28.61
N ALA A 274 -14.77 -1.44 -29.54
CA ALA A 274 -14.55 -0.04 -29.88
C ALA A 274 -14.82 0.89 -28.68
N ALA A 275 -15.90 0.63 -27.94
CA ALA A 275 -16.28 1.39 -26.76
C ALA A 275 -15.24 1.31 -25.63
N PHE A 276 -14.59 0.17 -25.45
CA PHE A 276 -13.53 0.00 -24.45
C PHE A 276 -12.24 0.71 -24.90
N MET A 277 -11.87 0.56 -26.18
CA MET A 277 -10.70 1.19 -26.79
C MET A 277 -10.73 2.72 -26.74
N TRP A 278 -11.87 3.31 -27.14
CA TRP A 278 -12.12 4.76 -27.13
C TRP A 278 -12.78 5.26 -25.85
N SER A 279 -12.98 4.37 -24.87
CA SER A 279 -13.45 4.71 -23.54
C SER A 279 -14.82 5.42 -23.51
N CYS A 280 -15.78 4.96 -24.30
CA CYS A 280 -17.15 5.48 -24.32
C CYS A 280 -17.83 5.34 -22.94
N ASN A 281 -18.26 6.45 -22.34
CA ASN A 281 -18.99 6.49 -21.08
C ASN A 281 -20.43 6.00 -21.23
N THR A 282 -21.13 6.40 -22.29
CA THR A 282 -22.55 6.05 -22.51
C THR A 282 -22.76 4.54 -22.55
N VAL A 283 -21.92 3.83 -23.31
CA VAL A 283 -21.93 2.35 -23.41
C VAL A 283 -21.70 1.72 -22.04
N PHE A 284 -20.65 2.11 -21.32
CA PHE A 284 -20.28 1.48 -20.04
C PHE A 284 -21.23 1.81 -18.88
N ALA A 285 -21.80 3.02 -18.88
CA ALA A 285 -22.82 3.43 -17.92
C ALA A 285 -24.09 2.60 -18.13
N ARG A 286 -24.57 2.47 -19.38
CA ARG A 286 -25.72 1.63 -19.71
C ARG A 286 -25.44 0.15 -19.45
N LEU A 287 -24.22 -0.32 -19.73
CA LEU A 287 -23.78 -1.69 -19.48
C LEU A 287 -23.87 -2.05 -17.99
N GLY A 288 -23.34 -1.20 -17.11
CA GLY A 288 -23.43 -1.41 -15.67
C GLY A 288 -24.87 -1.44 -15.14
N VAL A 289 -25.77 -0.63 -15.72
CA VAL A 289 -27.21 -0.70 -15.42
C VAL A 289 -27.83 -2.03 -15.86
N ARG A 290 -27.40 -2.58 -17.02
CA ARG A 290 -27.86 -3.89 -17.51
C ARG A 290 -27.35 -5.05 -16.66
N VAL A 291 -26.11 -4.98 -16.18
CA VAL A 291 -25.55 -5.93 -15.21
C VAL A 291 -26.31 -5.86 -13.89
N GLY A 292 -26.63 -4.65 -13.43
CA GLY A 292 -27.36 -4.43 -12.19
C GLY A 292 -26.45 -4.41 -10.96
N VAL A 293 -26.97 -3.80 -9.88
CA VAL A 293 -26.17 -3.49 -8.68
C VAL A 293 -25.62 -4.72 -7.98
N SER A 294 -26.37 -5.84 -7.96
CA SER A 294 -25.97 -7.07 -7.28
C SER A 294 -24.72 -7.69 -7.89
N ASP A 295 -24.70 -7.86 -9.22
CA ASP A 295 -23.58 -8.50 -9.92
C ASP A 295 -22.38 -7.55 -10.03
N MET A 296 -22.63 -6.24 -10.16
CA MET A 296 -21.59 -5.21 -10.06
C MET A 296 -20.92 -5.22 -8.67
N ALA A 297 -21.71 -5.22 -7.59
CA ALA A 297 -21.19 -5.25 -6.23
C ALA A 297 -20.42 -6.54 -5.94
N THR A 298 -20.95 -7.68 -6.38
CA THR A 298 -20.28 -8.98 -6.24
C THR A 298 -18.95 -8.99 -6.97
N THR A 299 -18.92 -8.48 -8.20
CA THR A 299 -17.68 -8.41 -8.99
C THR A 299 -16.69 -7.44 -8.35
N ALA A 300 -17.10 -6.23 -7.98
CA ALA A 300 -16.24 -5.26 -7.29
C ALA A 300 -15.65 -5.85 -5.99
N ALA A 301 -16.46 -6.55 -5.19
CA ALA A 301 -16.00 -7.25 -4.00
C ALA A 301 -14.98 -8.34 -4.31
N ARG A 302 -15.16 -9.10 -5.41
CA ARG A 302 -14.16 -10.07 -5.91
C ARG A 302 -12.88 -9.42 -6.46
N PHE A 303 -12.90 -8.14 -6.79
CA PHE A 303 -11.70 -7.35 -7.10
C PHE A 303 -11.04 -6.72 -5.86
N GLY A 304 -11.75 -6.59 -4.73
CA GLY A 304 -11.20 -6.09 -3.46
C GLY A 304 -11.83 -4.79 -2.97
N PHE A 305 -12.84 -4.30 -3.67
CA PHE A 305 -13.63 -3.17 -3.19
C PHE A 305 -14.46 -3.58 -1.98
N ASN A 306 -14.65 -2.64 -1.05
CA ASN A 306 -15.28 -2.79 0.25
C ASN A 306 -14.57 -3.79 1.20
N ASP A 307 -13.31 -4.14 0.92
CA ASP A 307 -12.46 -4.91 1.83
C ASP A 307 -11.71 -3.97 2.78
N THR A 308 -12.04 -4.05 4.07
CA THR A 308 -11.38 -3.28 5.13
C THR A 308 -10.13 -3.97 5.69
N GLY A 309 -9.86 -5.21 5.27
CA GLY A 309 -8.77 -6.04 5.76
C GLY A 309 -7.49 -5.98 4.91
N LEU A 310 -7.48 -5.26 3.79
CA LEU A 310 -6.31 -5.17 2.92
C LEU A 310 -5.13 -4.48 3.64
N GLY A 311 -3.97 -5.14 3.66
CA GLY A 311 -2.77 -4.65 4.33
C GLY A 311 -1.47 -5.10 3.66
N ILE A 312 -0.45 -4.23 3.68
CA ILE A 312 0.91 -4.52 3.23
C ILE A 312 1.97 -3.95 4.19
N PRO A 313 2.57 -4.78 5.05
CA PRO A 313 2.12 -5.12 6.41
C PRO A 313 1.44 -4.00 7.25
N TYR A 314 1.32 -2.78 6.76
CA TYR A 314 0.46 -1.73 7.31
C TYR A 314 -0.88 -1.65 6.55
N SER A 315 -1.91 -1.08 7.18
CA SER A 315 -3.25 -1.00 6.58
C SER A 315 -3.29 -0.20 5.28
N VAL A 316 -4.15 -0.64 4.35
CA VAL A 316 -4.49 0.05 3.10
C VAL A 316 -5.88 0.66 3.29
N ALA A 317 -6.10 1.86 2.77
CA ALA A 317 -7.41 2.50 2.79
C ALA A 317 -8.40 1.69 1.95
N GLU A 318 -9.61 1.53 2.48
CA GLU A 318 -10.69 0.83 1.80
C GLU A 318 -11.02 1.52 0.46
N SER A 319 -10.98 0.74 -0.61
CA SER A 319 -11.51 1.16 -1.91
C SER A 319 -12.99 0.81 -1.97
N THR A 320 -13.87 1.75 -2.28
CA THR A 320 -15.31 1.61 -2.08
C THR A 320 -16.08 1.46 -3.39
N PHE A 321 -17.10 0.62 -3.38
CA PHE A 321 -18.16 0.56 -4.39
C PHE A 321 -19.52 0.55 -3.69
N ASP A 322 -20.33 1.57 -3.95
CA ASP A 322 -21.61 1.76 -3.27
C ASP A 322 -22.64 0.72 -3.74
N VAL A 323 -23.14 -0.08 -2.81
CA VAL A 323 -24.09 -1.18 -3.06
C VAL A 323 -25.56 -0.74 -2.90
N SER A 324 -25.80 0.46 -2.38
CA SER A 324 -27.15 0.98 -2.09
C SER A 324 -27.50 2.14 -3.03
N VAL A 325 -27.37 1.90 -4.34
CA VAL A 325 -27.52 2.90 -5.39
C VAL A 325 -28.75 2.67 -6.26
N ASP A 326 -29.37 3.76 -6.73
CA ASP A 326 -30.36 3.69 -7.80
C ASP A 326 -29.69 3.44 -9.17
N LYS A 327 -30.49 3.34 -10.25
CA LYS A 327 -29.97 3.06 -11.59
C LYS A 327 -29.13 4.20 -12.18
N ALA A 328 -29.42 5.47 -11.87
CA ALA A 328 -28.61 6.60 -12.34
C ALA A 328 -27.26 6.64 -11.62
N GLN A 329 -27.26 6.43 -10.31
CA GLN A 329 -26.07 6.33 -9.49
C GLN A 329 -25.23 5.11 -9.88
N LEU A 330 -25.85 3.95 -10.15
CA LEU A 330 -25.16 2.76 -10.65
C LEU A 330 -24.49 3.02 -12.00
N ALA A 331 -25.16 3.73 -12.91
CA ALA A 331 -24.60 4.10 -14.21
C ALA A 331 -23.29 4.91 -14.04
N LEU A 332 -23.29 5.88 -13.12
CA LEU A 332 -22.09 6.68 -12.79
C LEU A 332 -21.02 5.84 -12.06
N SER A 333 -21.40 5.01 -11.09
CA SER A 333 -20.46 4.10 -10.41
C SER A 333 -19.78 3.13 -11.39
N SER A 334 -20.50 2.68 -12.41
CA SER A 334 -19.99 1.74 -13.43
C SER A 334 -18.96 2.34 -14.38
N ILE A 335 -18.81 3.66 -14.38
CA ILE A 335 -17.70 4.36 -15.06
C ILE A 335 -16.67 4.90 -14.06
N GLY A 336 -16.69 4.41 -12.82
CA GLY A 336 -15.74 4.80 -11.77
C GLY A 336 -15.99 6.17 -11.15
N GLN A 337 -17.21 6.71 -11.27
CA GLN A 337 -17.62 8.00 -10.72
C GLN A 337 -18.57 7.81 -9.50
N TYR A 338 -19.33 8.86 -9.15
CA TYR A 338 -20.20 8.91 -7.97
C TYR A 338 -19.41 8.62 -6.67
N ASN A 339 -19.73 7.55 -5.95
CA ASN A 339 -19.10 7.14 -4.69
C ASN A 339 -18.02 6.06 -4.88
N THR A 340 -17.70 5.67 -6.13
CA THR A 340 -16.65 4.68 -6.39
C THR A 340 -15.28 5.30 -6.15
N ARG A 341 -14.52 4.77 -5.19
CA ARG A 341 -13.19 5.28 -4.81
C ARG A 341 -12.18 4.13 -4.80
N ALA A 342 -10.95 4.38 -5.22
CA ALA A 342 -9.89 3.38 -5.22
C ALA A 342 -8.53 3.95 -4.81
N THR A 343 -7.72 3.16 -4.12
CA THR A 343 -6.28 3.43 -3.96
C THR A 343 -5.53 3.03 -5.24
N PRO A 344 -4.37 3.64 -5.53
CA PRO A 344 -3.49 3.17 -6.62
C PRO A 344 -3.11 1.70 -6.47
N LEU A 345 -2.83 1.21 -5.26
CA LEU A 345 -2.55 -0.21 -5.04
C LEU A 345 -3.74 -1.10 -5.44
N GLN A 346 -4.96 -0.74 -5.08
CA GLN A 346 -6.16 -1.48 -5.48
C GLN A 346 -6.32 -1.53 -7.00
N MET A 347 -6.08 -0.41 -7.69
CA MET A 347 -6.17 -0.36 -9.15
C MET A 347 -5.03 -1.13 -9.84
N ALA A 348 -3.84 -1.21 -9.23
CA ALA A 348 -2.77 -2.09 -9.71
C ALA A 348 -3.17 -3.57 -9.59
N MET A 349 -3.88 -3.94 -8.50
CA MET A 349 -4.44 -5.29 -8.31
C MET A 349 -5.53 -5.62 -9.34
N VAL A 350 -6.35 -4.65 -9.75
CA VAL A 350 -7.34 -4.84 -10.84
C VAL A 350 -6.63 -5.23 -12.14
N SER A 351 -5.59 -4.49 -12.52
CA SER A 351 -4.78 -4.82 -13.71
C SER A 351 -4.05 -6.15 -13.57
N ALA A 352 -3.50 -6.44 -12.38
CA ALA A 352 -2.86 -7.71 -12.09
C ALA A 352 -3.82 -8.91 -12.24
N ALA A 353 -5.08 -8.75 -11.86
CA ALA A 353 -6.10 -9.78 -12.03
C ALA A 353 -6.29 -10.15 -13.51
N VAL A 354 -6.38 -9.15 -14.38
CA VAL A 354 -6.50 -9.36 -15.84
C VAL A 354 -5.26 -10.08 -16.37
N ALA A 355 -4.08 -9.60 -15.99
CA ALA A 355 -2.80 -10.16 -16.40
C ALA A 355 -2.60 -11.62 -15.93
N ASN A 356 -3.13 -11.98 -14.76
CA ASN A 356 -2.98 -13.28 -14.11
C ASN A 356 -4.22 -14.19 -14.28
N GLY A 357 -4.87 -14.15 -15.44
CA GLY A 357 -5.96 -15.09 -15.78
C GLY A 357 -7.20 -14.99 -14.87
N GLY A 358 -7.48 -13.80 -14.36
CA GLY A 358 -8.60 -13.50 -13.48
C GLY A 358 -8.32 -13.74 -11.99
N GLN A 359 -7.08 -14.10 -11.62
CA GLN A 359 -6.70 -14.38 -10.23
C GLN A 359 -5.99 -13.20 -9.58
N ILE A 360 -6.42 -12.85 -8.36
CA ILE A 360 -5.75 -11.86 -7.52
C ILE A 360 -4.93 -12.57 -6.44
N ARG A 361 -3.63 -12.34 -6.48
CA ARG A 361 -2.69 -12.67 -5.41
C ARG A 361 -2.70 -11.54 -4.37
N PRO A 362 -2.89 -11.82 -3.07
CA PRO A 362 -2.82 -10.79 -2.04
C PRO A 362 -1.45 -10.09 -2.05
N PRO A 363 -1.41 -8.75 -2.10
CA PRO A 363 -0.15 -8.03 -2.23
C PRO A 363 0.69 -8.16 -0.97
N TYR A 364 2.02 -8.11 -1.11
CA TYR A 364 2.93 -8.10 0.04
C TYR A 364 4.23 -7.34 -0.22
N LEU A 365 4.72 -6.70 0.85
CA LEU A 365 5.86 -5.79 0.79
C LEU A 365 7.16 -6.36 1.39
N VAL A 366 7.05 -7.32 2.31
CA VAL A 366 8.20 -7.96 2.97
C VAL A 366 8.42 -9.34 2.37
N GLU A 367 9.55 -9.52 1.69
CA GLU A 367 9.93 -10.79 1.07
C GLU A 367 10.44 -11.77 2.12
N ARG A 368 11.33 -11.29 3.00
CA ARG A 368 11.89 -12.07 4.10
C ARG A 368 12.46 -11.16 5.18
N THR A 369 12.57 -11.71 6.38
CA THR A 369 13.25 -11.08 7.51
C THR A 369 14.52 -11.87 7.84
N THR A 370 15.52 -11.21 8.39
CA THR A 370 16.82 -11.82 8.70
C THR A 370 17.35 -11.34 10.03
N ARG A 371 18.25 -12.12 10.63
CA ARG A 371 19.12 -11.63 11.70
C ARG A 371 20.17 -10.68 11.13
N SER A 372 20.85 -9.92 11.99
CA SER A 372 21.97 -9.05 11.59
C SER A 372 23.07 -9.78 10.79
N GLY A 373 23.31 -11.07 11.08
CA GLY A 373 24.25 -11.93 10.34
C GLY A 373 23.71 -12.52 9.03
N GLY A 374 22.52 -12.11 8.56
CA GLY A 374 21.93 -12.54 7.28
C GLY A 374 21.10 -13.83 7.32
N ALA A 375 21.13 -14.58 8.42
CA ALA A 375 20.31 -15.79 8.58
C ALA A 375 18.81 -15.46 8.56
N THR A 376 18.05 -16.12 7.68
CA THR A 376 16.60 -15.93 7.54
C THR A 376 15.86 -16.24 8.85
N VAL A 377 14.93 -15.35 9.22
CA VAL A 377 14.04 -15.50 10.38
C VAL A 377 12.65 -15.95 9.90
N SER A 378 12.09 -15.25 8.91
CA SER A 378 10.85 -15.62 8.24
C SER A 378 10.91 -15.27 6.75
N THR A 379 10.07 -15.93 5.95
CA THR A 379 9.83 -15.62 4.54
C THR A 379 8.35 -15.34 4.32
N ALA A 380 8.01 -14.63 3.25
CA ALA A 380 6.64 -14.49 2.81
C ALA A 380 6.03 -15.90 2.58
N GLY A 381 4.96 -16.20 3.31
CA GLY A 381 4.22 -17.46 3.16
C GLY A 381 3.31 -17.45 1.93
N SER A 382 2.81 -18.64 1.57
CA SER A 382 1.73 -18.76 0.59
C SER A 382 0.48 -18.04 1.09
N ARG A 383 -0.19 -17.31 0.20
CA ARG A 383 -1.43 -16.58 0.49
C ARG A 383 -2.56 -17.10 -0.40
N PRO A 384 -3.79 -17.19 0.13
CA PRO A 384 -4.91 -17.71 -0.64
C PRO A 384 -5.17 -16.81 -1.84
N VAL A 385 -5.27 -17.43 -3.02
CA VAL A 385 -5.63 -16.75 -4.25
C VAL A 385 -7.14 -16.55 -4.28
N ARG A 386 -7.57 -15.40 -4.80
CA ARG A 386 -8.97 -15.12 -5.04
C ARG A 386 -9.23 -15.03 -6.54
N GLN A 387 -10.30 -15.68 -7.02
CA GLN A 387 -10.76 -15.53 -8.39
C GLN A 387 -11.64 -14.27 -8.50
N ALA A 388 -11.18 -13.29 -9.27
CA ALA A 388 -11.87 -12.02 -9.51
C ALA A 388 -12.93 -12.13 -10.63
N MET A 389 -12.58 -12.84 -11.71
CA MET A 389 -13.41 -13.05 -12.89
C MET A 389 -13.14 -14.44 -13.50
N HIS A 390 -13.97 -14.93 -14.42
CA HIS A 390 -13.66 -16.19 -15.12
C HIS A 390 -12.38 -16.10 -15.98
N PRO A 391 -11.62 -17.20 -16.16
CA PRO A 391 -10.43 -17.19 -17.03
C PRO A 391 -10.71 -16.73 -18.46
N ALA A 392 -11.86 -17.09 -19.04
CA ALA A 392 -12.26 -16.65 -20.38
C ALA A 392 -12.46 -15.13 -20.46
N THR A 393 -13.06 -14.54 -19.42
CA THR A 393 -13.23 -13.10 -19.26
C THR A 393 -11.88 -12.39 -19.17
N ALA A 394 -10.93 -12.95 -18.42
CA ALA A 394 -9.58 -12.40 -18.32
C ALA A 394 -8.84 -12.41 -19.66
N VAL A 395 -8.96 -13.47 -20.46
CA VAL A 395 -8.39 -13.52 -21.83
C VAL A 395 -8.96 -12.39 -22.69
N ARG A 396 -10.29 -12.22 -22.70
CA ARG A 396 -10.92 -11.15 -23.48
C ARG A 396 -10.50 -9.75 -22.99
N LEU A 397 -10.41 -9.55 -21.68
CA LEU A 397 -9.96 -8.27 -21.13
C LEU A 397 -8.49 -7.98 -21.43
N LYS A 398 -7.61 -9.00 -21.47
CA LYS A 398 -6.21 -8.82 -21.91
C LYS A 398 -6.16 -8.29 -23.34
N GLU A 399 -6.84 -8.97 -24.27
CA GLU A 399 -6.90 -8.55 -25.69
C GLU A 399 -7.39 -7.10 -25.83
N LEU A 400 -8.49 -6.75 -25.15
CA LEU A 400 -9.05 -5.41 -25.22
C LEU A 400 -8.15 -4.34 -24.58
N MET A 401 -7.43 -4.69 -23.50
CA MET A 401 -6.44 -3.80 -22.88
C MET A 401 -5.20 -3.62 -23.76
N GLU A 402 -4.78 -4.64 -24.51
CA GLU A 402 -3.71 -4.55 -25.50
C GLU A 402 -4.10 -3.58 -26.63
N GLU A 403 -5.32 -3.69 -27.15
CA GLU A 403 -5.84 -2.79 -28.21
C GLU A 403 -5.88 -1.33 -27.79
N VAL A 404 -6.18 -1.03 -26.52
CA VAL A 404 -6.10 0.33 -25.98
C VAL A 404 -4.68 0.92 -26.14
N VAL A 405 -3.64 0.09 -26.03
CA VAL A 405 -2.24 0.51 -26.13
C VAL A 405 -1.72 0.47 -27.56
N THR A 406 -2.22 -0.41 -28.42
CA THR A 406 -1.76 -0.46 -29.82
C THR A 406 -2.47 0.57 -30.69
N GLU A 407 -3.76 0.81 -30.46
CA GLU A 407 -4.63 1.58 -31.37
C GLU A 407 -5.47 2.66 -30.66
N GLY A 408 -5.66 2.53 -29.36
CA GLY A 408 -6.57 3.38 -28.59
C GLY A 408 -5.92 4.53 -27.82
N THR A 409 -6.53 4.84 -26.69
CA THR A 409 -6.18 6.00 -25.84
C THR A 409 -4.87 5.85 -25.05
N GLY A 410 -4.26 4.65 -25.02
CA GLY A 410 -3.11 4.31 -24.19
C GLY A 410 -1.78 4.16 -24.94
N THR A 411 -1.68 4.63 -26.18
CA THR A 411 -0.52 4.37 -27.07
C THR A 411 0.83 4.82 -26.54
N ASN A 412 0.87 5.86 -25.70
CA ASN A 412 2.10 6.30 -25.05
C ASN A 412 2.67 5.28 -24.04
N ALA A 413 1.91 4.24 -23.67
CA ALA A 413 2.38 3.14 -22.83
C ALA A 413 3.11 2.04 -23.60
N ALA A 414 3.09 2.05 -24.93
CA ALA A 414 3.67 0.98 -25.75
C ALA A 414 5.18 0.83 -25.53
N ILE A 415 5.64 -0.42 -25.43
CA ILE A 415 7.04 -0.78 -25.24
C ILE A 415 7.48 -1.67 -26.41
N PRO A 416 8.49 -1.28 -27.21
CA PRO A 416 9.03 -2.14 -28.26
C PRO A 416 9.55 -3.47 -27.68
N GLY A 417 9.14 -4.59 -28.27
CA GLY A 417 9.55 -5.92 -27.80
C GLY A 417 8.83 -6.40 -26.52
N ALA A 418 7.68 -5.81 -26.18
CA ALA A 418 6.83 -6.29 -25.11
C ALA A 418 5.34 -6.19 -25.49
N ILE A 419 4.54 -7.07 -24.91
CA ILE A 419 3.08 -6.98 -24.97
C ILE A 419 2.63 -6.15 -23.78
N VAL A 420 1.90 -5.08 -24.04
CA VAL A 420 1.44 -4.13 -23.02
C VAL A 420 -0.07 -3.97 -23.16
N GLY A 421 -0.78 -4.25 -22.07
CA GLY A 421 -2.20 -3.93 -21.95
C GLY A 421 -2.41 -2.76 -21.01
N GLY A 422 -3.37 -1.90 -21.29
CA GLY A 422 -3.68 -0.77 -20.42
C GLY A 422 -5.09 -0.22 -20.53
N LYS A 423 -5.42 0.68 -19.60
CA LYS A 423 -6.64 1.48 -19.65
C LYS A 423 -6.37 2.86 -19.05
N THR A 424 -6.71 3.89 -19.82
CA THR A 424 -6.74 5.28 -19.38
C THR A 424 -7.96 5.58 -18.53
N GLY A 425 -7.80 6.52 -17.61
CA GLY A 425 -8.90 7.17 -16.90
C GLY A 425 -8.63 8.65 -16.74
N THR A 426 -9.68 9.44 -16.94
CA THR A 426 -9.72 10.84 -16.52
C THR A 426 -10.90 10.94 -15.57
N ALA A 427 -10.66 11.36 -14.34
CA ALA A 427 -11.70 11.42 -13.32
C ALA A 427 -11.97 12.85 -12.88
N GLN A 428 -13.17 13.33 -13.18
CA GLN A 428 -13.65 14.65 -12.74
C GLN A 428 -13.89 14.65 -11.23
N HIS A 429 -13.62 15.78 -10.56
CA HIS A 429 -13.88 15.94 -9.13
C HIS A 429 -14.25 17.39 -8.76
N GLY A 430 -14.72 17.58 -7.52
CA GLY A 430 -15.21 18.88 -7.04
C GLY A 430 -16.68 19.12 -7.39
N VAL A 431 -17.30 20.10 -6.73
CA VAL A 431 -18.70 20.51 -7.03
C VAL A 431 -18.74 21.08 -8.44
N ASP A 432 -19.71 20.68 -9.26
CA ASP A 432 -19.83 21.06 -10.68
C ASP A 432 -18.59 20.76 -11.52
N ASN A 433 -17.84 19.69 -11.16
CA ASN A 433 -16.57 19.36 -11.77
C ASN A 433 -15.57 20.52 -11.72
N SER A 434 -15.57 21.34 -10.66
CA SER A 434 -14.68 22.51 -10.48
C SER A 434 -13.22 22.13 -10.20
N GLY A 435 -12.95 20.90 -9.76
CA GLY A 435 -11.59 20.40 -9.53
C GLY A 435 -10.82 20.08 -10.81
N THR A 436 -9.51 19.92 -10.67
CA THR A 436 -8.63 19.54 -11.79
C THR A 436 -8.64 18.01 -11.95
N PRO A 437 -8.91 17.45 -13.14
CA PRO A 437 -9.10 16.01 -13.28
C PRO A 437 -7.90 15.17 -12.78
N TYR A 438 -8.18 13.99 -12.22
CA TYR A 438 -7.13 13.01 -11.95
C TYR A 438 -6.82 12.22 -13.23
N ALA A 439 -5.56 12.23 -13.65
CA ALA A 439 -5.07 11.37 -14.73
C ALA A 439 -4.71 10.00 -14.17
N TRP A 440 -5.41 8.98 -14.64
CA TRP A 440 -5.22 7.58 -14.29
C TRP A 440 -4.71 6.78 -15.47
N PHE A 441 -3.80 5.85 -15.20
CA PHE A 441 -3.50 4.76 -16.12
C PHE A 441 -3.24 3.48 -15.34
N ILE A 442 -3.96 2.42 -15.69
CA ILE A 442 -3.65 1.06 -15.23
C ILE A 442 -3.10 0.26 -16.40
N SER A 443 -2.13 -0.61 -16.14
CA SER A 443 -1.49 -1.41 -17.17
C SER A 443 -0.85 -2.67 -16.65
N TRP A 444 -0.49 -3.55 -17.56
CA TRP A 444 0.37 -4.70 -17.32
C TRP A 444 1.29 -4.90 -18.52
N ALA A 445 2.43 -5.53 -18.30
CA ALA A 445 3.36 -5.84 -19.39
C ALA A 445 4.01 -7.22 -19.26
N GLN A 446 4.26 -7.81 -20.41
CA GLN A 446 4.95 -9.08 -20.62
C GLN A 446 6.07 -8.87 -21.64
N GLY A 447 7.32 -9.14 -21.26
CA GLY A 447 8.42 -9.08 -22.20
C GLY A 447 8.32 -10.19 -23.25
N GLU A 448 8.93 -9.99 -24.42
CA GLU A 448 8.92 -10.97 -25.52
C GLU A 448 9.42 -12.37 -25.11
N ARG A 449 10.32 -12.45 -24.12
CA ARG A 449 10.90 -13.72 -23.63
C ARG A 449 10.17 -14.29 -22.41
N ASP A 450 9.19 -13.56 -21.87
CA ASP A 450 8.48 -13.97 -20.68
C ASP A 450 7.29 -14.86 -21.03
N LEU A 451 7.08 -15.90 -20.22
CA LEU A 451 5.92 -16.78 -20.36
C LEU A 451 4.63 -16.17 -19.79
N GLU A 452 4.76 -15.18 -18.91
CA GLU A 452 3.66 -14.52 -18.21
C GLU A 452 3.97 -13.04 -17.95
N PRO A 453 2.96 -12.17 -17.80
CA PRO A 453 3.17 -10.77 -17.43
C PRO A 453 3.95 -10.62 -16.12
N LYS A 454 4.97 -9.75 -16.12
CA LYS A 454 5.89 -9.54 -14.99
C LYS A 454 5.49 -8.41 -14.07
N VAL A 455 4.64 -7.51 -14.54
CA VAL A 455 4.27 -6.31 -13.81
C VAL A 455 2.88 -5.85 -14.18
N ALA A 456 2.13 -5.39 -13.18
CA ALA A 456 0.94 -4.57 -13.33
C ALA A 456 1.14 -3.26 -12.57
N VAL A 457 0.81 -2.13 -13.20
CA VAL A 457 1.06 -0.79 -12.69
C VAL A 457 -0.25 -0.01 -12.64
N ALA A 458 -0.41 0.81 -11.61
CA ALA A 458 -1.39 1.89 -11.58
C ALA A 458 -0.70 3.21 -11.25
N VAL A 459 -1.00 4.23 -12.04
CA VAL A 459 -0.49 5.59 -11.89
C VAL A 459 -1.68 6.52 -11.73
N VAL A 460 -1.60 7.41 -10.74
CA VAL A 460 -2.48 8.57 -10.60
C VAL A 460 -1.65 9.84 -10.52
N VAL A 461 -2.03 10.85 -11.30
CA VAL A 461 -1.46 12.20 -11.24
C VAL A 461 -2.57 13.18 -10.87
N GLU A 462 -2.33 13.93 -9.81
CA GLU A 462 -3.12 15.06 -9.32
C GLU A 462 -2.45 16.35 -9.82
N ASP A 463 -2.54 16.64 -11.12
CA ASP A 463 -1.92 17.87 -11.63
C ASP A 463 -2.85 19.05 -11.35
N ALA A 464 -2.44 19.95 -10.46
CA ALA A 464 -3.21 21.14 -10.09
C ALA A 464 -2.77 22.41 -10.85
N GLU A 465 -1.68 22.32 -11.62
CA GLU A 465 -1.03 23.47 -12.27
C GLU A 465 -1.15 23.44 -13.81
N ALA A 466 -1.47 22.28 -14.40
CA ALA A 466 -1.70 22.16 -15.83
C ALA A 466 -3.10 22.67 -16.28
N ASP A 467 -3.18 23.18 -17.51
CA ASP A 467 -4.44 23.53 -18.14
C ASP A 467 -5.33 22.28 -18.25
N ARG A 468 -6.61 22.43 -17.89
CA ARG A 468 -7.59 21.33 -17.81
C ARG A 468 -7.65 20.40 -19.02
N GLY A 469 -7.35 20.93 -20.22
CA GLY A 469 -7.40 20.19 -21.48
C GLY A 469 -6.17 19.33 -21.77
N GLU A 470 -5.09 19.48 -21.00
CA GLU A 470 -3.82 18.78 -21.21
C GLU A 470 -3.68 17.54 -20.30
N ILE A 471 -4.40 17.52 -19.18
CA ILE A 471 -4.32 16.42 -18.20
C ILE A 471 -5.10 15.22 -18.72
N SER A 472 -4.39 14.15 -19.05
CA SER A 472 -5.01 12.93 -19.55
C SER A 472 -4.29 11.68 -19.06
N GLY A 473 -5.06 10.61 -18.83
CA GLY A 473 -4.47 9.31 -18.49
C GLY A 473 -3.44 8.83 -19.52
N GLY A 474 -3.67 9.11 -20.81
CA GLY A 474 -2.76 8.76 -21.90
C GLY A 474 -1.53 9.67 -22.04
N GLY A 475 -1.66 10.96 -21.74
CA GLY A 475 -0.56 11.94 -21.83
C GLY A 475 0.35 11.92 -20.60
N ASP A 476 -0.23 11.85 -19.40
CA ASP A 476 0.51 12.05 -18.15
C ASP A 476 0.85 10.77 -17.42
N ALA A 477 -0.12 9.88 -17.27
CA ALA A 477 0.00 8.68 -16.44
C ALA A 477 0.61 7.50 -17.23
N ALA A 478 0.28 7.35 -18.51
CA ALA A 478 0.77 6.27 -19.36
C ALA A 478 2.30 6.27 -19.56
N PRO A 479 2.99 7.40 -19.82
CA PRO A 479 4.45 7.40 -19.91
C PRO A 479 5.15 7.01 -18.61
N ILE A 480 4.58 7.39 -17.45
CA ILE A 480 5.10 6.99 -16.14
C ILE A 480 4.97 5.48 -15.98
N ALA A 481 3.81 4.92 -16.30
CA ALA A 481 3.59 3.48 -16.24
C ALA A 481 4.56 2.73 -17.18
N ARG A 482 4.75 3.23 -18.40
CA ARG A 482 5.72 2.71 -19.36
C ARG A 482 7.13 2.61 -18.76
N ALA A 483 7.64 3.70 -18.19
CA ALA A 483 8.98 3.73 -17.59
C ALA A 483 9.13 2.70 -16.46
N VAL A 484 8.08 2.51 -15.66
CA VAL A 484 8.05 1.49 -14.60
C VAL A 484 8.06 0.07 -15.19
N MET A 485 7.25 -0.17 -16.22
CA MET A 485 7.18 -1.47 -16.89
C MET A 485 8.49 -1.81 -17.59
N GLU A 486 9.10 -0.88 -18.33
CA GLU A 486 10.43 -1.04 -18.94
C GLU A 486 11.49 -1.37 -17.89
N ALA A 487 11.47 -0.70 -16.73
CA ALA A 487 12.41 -0.95 -15.65
C ALA A 487 12.28 -2.35 -15.02
N VAL A 488 11.08 -2.94 -15.05
CA VAL A 488 10.87 -4.33 -14.59
C VAL A 488 11.31 -5.32 -15.67
N LEU A 489 10.93 -5.10 -16.93
CA LEU A 489 11.21 -6.02 -18.05
C LEU A 489 12.67 -6.03 -18.51
N ALA A 490 13.47 -5.03 -18.14
CA ALA A 490 14.91 -5.00 -18.43
C ALA A 490 15.73 -6.01 -17.61
N HIS A 491 15.10 -6.72 -16.67
CA HIS A 491 15.69 -7.71 -15.76
C HIS A 491 14.98 -9.04 -15.90
#